data_AF-A0A830BRW3-F1
#
_entry.id   AF-A0A830BRW3-F1
#
_cell.length_a   1.000
_cell.length_b   1.000
_cell.length_c   1.000
_cell.angle_alpha   90.00
_cell.angle_beta   90.00
_cell.angle_gamma   90.00
#
_symmetry.space_group_name_H-M   'P 1'
#
loop_
_entity.id
_entity.type
_entity.pdbx_description
1 polymer ?
#
loop_
_entity_poly.entity_id
_entity_poly.type
_entity_poly.pdbx_seq_one_letter_code
_entity_poly.pdbx_strand_id
1 'polypeptide(L)' 'MEIAGGCDVQESISTFATRRQRGVCILIGNGPVTNVTLRQPASLGAVVSLHGRFEILSFSGSFLPSPAFWGTNRPPF' A
#
# COMPACT_ATOMS: atom_id res chain seq x y z
N MET A 1 -10.69 -4.96 6.21
CA MET A 1 -10.23 -3.60 6.58
C MET A 1 -11.05 -2.64 5.76
N GLU A 2 -11.70 -1.67 6.39
CA GLU A 2 -12.44 -0.61 5.71
C GLU A 2 -11.59 0.66 5.70
N ILE A 3 -11.69 1.44 4.61
CA ILE A 3 -10.96 2.70 4.44
C ILE A 3 -12.02 3.80 4.33
N ALA A 4 -11.92 4.80 5.20
CA ALA A 4 -12.86 5.90 5.24
C ALA A 4 -12.74 6.80 3.98
N GLY A 5 -13.83 7.45 3.62
CA GLY A 5 -13.85 8.41 2.50
C GLY A 5 -12.84 9.54 2.72
N GLY A 6 -12.10 9.88 1.66
CA GLY A 6 -11.05 10.91 1.71
C GLY A 6 -9.70 10.44 2.23
N CYS A 7 -9.57 9.18 2.67
CA CYS A 7 -8.28 8.60 3.03
C CYS A 7 -7.57 7.99 1.82
N ASP A 8 -6.24 8.09 1.78
CA ASP A 8 -5.43 7.40 0.79
C ASP A 8 -5.37 5.90 1.09
N VAL A 9 -5.60 5.08 0.07
CA VAL A 9 -5.69 3.62 0.20
C VAL A 9 -4.34 3.01 0.59
N GLN A 10 -3.26 3.47 -0.04
CA GLN A 10 -1.91 2.96 0.17
C GLN A 10 -1.37 3.37 1.55
N GLU A 11 -1.60 4.62 1.95
CA GLU A 11 -1.23 5.13 3.27
C GLU A 11 -1.98 4.38 4.38
N SER A 12 -3.29 4.14 4.19
CA SER A 12 -4.11 3.42 5.17
C SER A 12 -3.58 2.01 5.41
N ILE A 13 -3.32 1.25 4.33
CA ILE A 13 -2.82 -0.13 4.41
C ILE A 13 -1.42 -0.17 5.03
N SER A 14 -0.52 0.73 4.61
CA SER A 14 0.85 0.79 5.15
C SER A 14 0.87 1.15 6.63
N THR A 15 0.04 2.11 7.04
CA THR A 15 -0.15 2.48 8.45
C THR A 15 -0.69 1.31 9.27
N PHE A 16 -1.69 0.59 8.76
CA PHE A 16 -2.24 -0.59 9.43
C PHE A 16 -1.19 -1.68 9.64
N ALA A 17 -0.43 -2.01 8.59
CA ALA A 17 0.63 -3.02 8.63
C ALA A 17 1.74 -2.64 9.61
N THR A 18 2.17 -1.37 9.57
CA THR A 18 3.27 -0.84 10.39
C THR A 18 2.88 -0.76 11.86
N ARG A 19 1.68 -0.25 12.19
CA ARG A 19 1.19 -0.17 13.57
C ARG A 19 1.06 -1.54 14.23
N ARG A 20 0.78 -2.58 13.45
CA ARG A 20 0.66 -3.96 13.95
C ARG A 20 1.94 -4.78 13.82
N GLN A 21 3.00 -4.24 13.22
CA GLN A 21 4.23 -4.97 12.88
C GLN A 21 3.93 -6.31 12.19
N ARG A 22 2.97 -6.30 11.26
CA ARG A 22 2.52 -7.51 10.54
C ARG A 22 2.35 -7.22 9.05
N GLY A 23 2.77 -8.19 8.24
CA GLY A 23 2.46 -8.22 6.81
C GLY A 23 0.96 -8.27 6.57
N VAL A 24 0.52 -7.64 5.49
CA VAL A 24 -0.87 -7.64 5.02
C VAL A 24 -0.91 -8.29 3.64
N CYS A 25 -1.81 -9.27 3.49
CA CYS A 25 -2.17 -9.84 2.20
C CYS A 25 -3.58 -9.36 1.83
N ILE A 26 -3.70 -8.74 0.66
CA ILE A 26 -4.95 -8.24 0.11
C ILE A 26 -5.46 -9.29 -0.87
N LEU A 27 -6.41 -10.11 -0.42
CA LEU A 27 -7.04 -11.14 -1.24
C LEU A 27 -7.90 -10.51 -2.34
N ILE A 28 -8.76 -9.56 -1.94
CA ILE A 28 -9.65 -8.81 -2.82
C ILE A 28 -10.01 -7.47 -2.15
N GLY A 29 -10.17 -6.42 -2.96
CA GLY A 29 -10.67 -5.12 -2.54
C GLY A 29 -11.39 -4.44 -3.70
N ASN A 30 -12.48 -3.75 -3.40
CA ASN A 30 -13.32 -3.03 -4.35
C ASN A 30 -13.90 -1.78 -3.69
N GLY A 31 -14.36 -0.83 -4.50
CA GLY A 31 -15.05 0.37 -4.04
C GLY A 31 -14.64 1.63 -4.77
N PRO A 32 -15.33 2.75 -4.48
CA PRO A 32 -15.11 4.01 -5.15
C PRO A 32 -13.84 4.70 -4.65
N VAL A 33 -13.06 5.25 -5.57
CA VAL A 33 -11.86 6.05 -5.30
C VAL A 33 -11.84 7.30 -6.17
N THR A 34 -11.04 8.28 -5.74
CA THR A 34 -10.81 9.51 -6.50
C THR A 34 -9.31 9.78 -6.59
N ASN A 35 -8.87 10.45 -7.66
CA ASN A 35 -7.49 10.93 -7.81
C ASN A 35 -6.47 9.80 -7.73
N VAL A 36 -6.62 8.82 -8.62
CA VAL A 36 -5.85 7.58 -8.59
C VAL A 36 -4.47 7.80 -9.20
N THR A 37 -3.44 7.33 -8.51
CA THR A 37 -2.07 7.33 -9.04
C THR A 37 -1.63 5.89 -9.30
N LEU A 38 -1.30 5.56 -10.55
CA LEU A 38 -0.90 4.21 -10.95
C LEU A 38 0.58 4.20 -11.33
N ARG A 39 1.34 3.24 -10.79
CA ARG A 39 2.69 2.92 -11.27
C ARG A 39 2.60 1.79 -12.27
N GLN A 40 2.94 2.05 -13.52
CA GLN A 40 2.87 1.05 -14.58
C GLN A 40 4.17 0.23 -14.62
N PRO A 41 4.13 -1.09 -14.35
CA PRO A 41 5.32 -1.92 -14.36
C PRO A 41 5.93 -2.08 -15.75
N ALA A 42 5.11 -1.94 -16.81
CA ALA A 42 5.53 -2.13 -18.20
C ALA A 42 6.28 -0.94 -18.82
N SER A 43 6.34 0.21 -18.14
CA SER A 43 7.04 1.39 -18.63
C SER A 43 7.97 1.92 -17.54
N LEU A 44 9.26 2.08 -17.86
CA LEU A 44 10.33 2.46 -16.94
C LEU A 44 9.94 3.65 -16.05
N GLY A 45 9.44 3.35 -14.85
CA GLY A 45 9.07 4.34 -13.85
C GLY A 45 7.83 5.19 -14.17
N ALA A 46 7.00 4.80 -15.14
CA ALA A 46 5.84 5.61 -15.51
C ALA A 46 4.80 5.65 -14.38
N VAL A 47 4.52 6.86 -13.91
CA VAL A 47 3.45 7.19 -12.97
C VAL A 47 2.35 7.89 -13.75
N VAL A 48 1.12 7.37 -13.68
CA VAL A 48 -0.05 7.97 -14.31
C VAL A 48 -0.99 8.47 -13.23
N SER A 49 -1.30 9.76 -13.25
CA SER A 49 -2.28 10.38 -12.35
C SER A 49 -3.60 10.56 -13.07
N LEU A 50 -4.65 9.92 -12.57
CA LEU A 50 -6.01 9.96 -13.10
C LEU A 50 -6.88 10.79 -12.15
N HIS A 51 -7.24 12.00 -12.57
CA HIS A 51 -8.12 12.88 -11.81
C HIS A 51 -9.58 12.57 -12.13
N GLY A 52 -10.43 12.51 -11.09
CA GLY A 52 -11.83 12.12 -11.22
C GLY A 52 -12.22 10.97 -10.29
N ARG A 53 -13.43 10.45 -10.46
CA ARG A 53 -13.98 9.33 -9.67
C ARG A 53 -13.92 8.04 -10.47
N PHE A 54 -13.43 6.99 -9.84
CA PHE A 54 -13.25 5.66 -10.42
C PHE A 54 -13.78 4.60 -9.45
N GLU A 55 -14.04 3.41 -9.97
CA GLU A 55 -14.35 2.23 -9.16
C GLU A 55 -13.21 1.23 -9.26
N ILE A 56 -12.76 0.75 -8.12
CA ILE A 56 -11.88 -0.41 -8.07
C ILE A 56 -12.73 -1.64 -8.41
N LEU A 57 -12.47 -2.21 -9.59
CA LEU A 57 -13.10 -3.46 -10.04
C LEU A 57 -12.39 -4.71 -9.49
N SER A 58 -11.09 -4.58 -9.23
CA SER A 58 -10.27 -5.62 -8.61
C SER A 58 -9.00 -5.00 -8.06
N PHE A 59 -8.71 -5.29 -6.79
CA PHE A 59 -7.49 -4.88 -6.11
C PHE A 59 -6.96 -6.04 -5.27
N SER A 60 -5.70 -6.41 -5.51
CA SER A 60 -4.97 -7.44 -4.79
C SER A 60 -3.52 -7.01 -4.65
N GLY A 61 -2.82 -7.57 -3.67
CA GLY A 61 -1.42 -7.30 -3.44
C GLY A 61 -1.00 -7.68 -2.03
N SER A 62 0.23 -7.31 -1.67
CA SER A 62 0.74 -7.50 -0.32
C SER A 62 1.55 -6.28 0.11
N PHE A 63 1.56 -6.05 1.42
CA PHE A 63 2.37 -5.03 2.04
C PHE A 63 3.12 -5.67 3.21
N LEU A 64 4.45 -5.61 3.18
CA LEU A 64 5.28 -6.05 4.28
C LEU A 64 5.77 -4.80 5.01
N PRO A 65 5.51 -4.63 6.31
CA PRO A 65 6.14 -3.55 7.06
C PRO A 65 7.66 -3.74 6.96
N SER A 66 8.39 -2.63 6.89
CA SER A 66 9.84 -2.67 6.90
C SER A 66 10.30 -3.58 8.04
N PRO A 67 11.26 -4.50 7.80
CA PRO A 67 11.77 -5.31 8.89
C PRO A 67 12.20 -4.36 10.00
N ALA A 68 11.68 -4.56 11.21
CA ALA A 68 12.21 -3.88 12.37
C ALA A 68 13.71 -4.17 12.34
N PHE A 69 14.53 -3.14 12.09
CA PHE A 69 15.98 -3.25 12.18
C PHE A 69 16.29 -3.53 13.64
N TRP A 70 16.20 -4.81 14.03
CA TRP A 70 16.84 -5.34 15.22
C TRP A 70 18.33 -5.06 15.03
N GLY A 71 18.87 -4.30 15.97
CA GLY A 71 20.11 -3.55 15.87
C GLY A 71 21.23 -4.23 15.08
N THR A 72 21.86 -3.44 14.23
CA THR A 72 23.30 -3.55 13.98
C THR A 72 24.06 -3.21 15.28
N ASN A 73 23.89 -4.04 16.30
CA ASN A 73 24.84 -4.22 17.38
C ASN A 73 25.22 -5.70 17.33
N ARG A 74 25.91 -6.08 16.25
CA ARG A 74 26.78 -7.25 16.29
C ARG A 74 27.98 -6.83 17.16
N PRO A 75 28.12 -7.29 18.41
CA PRO A 75 29.38 -7.08 19.12
C PRO A 75 30.50 -7.71 18.29
N PRO A 76 31.67 -7.07 18.17
CA PRO A 76 32.83 -7.71 17.56
C PRO A 76 33.32 -8.81 18.50
N PHE A 77 32.93 -10.05 18.20
CA PHE A 77 33.69 -11.25 18.55
C PHE A 77 33.92 -12.03 17.26
#